data_AF-K1RYD5-F1
#
_entry.id   AF-K1RYD5-F1
#
_cell.length_a   1.000
_cell.length_b   1.000
_cell.length_c   1.000
_cell.angle_alpha   90.00
_cell.angle_beta   90.00
_cell.angle_gamma   90.00
#
_symmetry.space_group_name_H-M   'P 1'
#
loop_
_entity.id
_entity.type
_entity.pdbx_description
1 polymer ?
#
loop_
_entity_poly.entity_id
_entity_poly.type
_entity_poly.pdbx_seq_one_letter_code
_entity_poly.pdbx_strand_id
1 'polypeptide(L)'
;MKDVRKALLDADVNYKVAKGFTDTVKEKALGQNVLTAVKPSQLMVKIVHDELTALMGGETAELVLESRPAVILMSGLQGSGKTTFSGKLARML
;
A
#
# COMPACT_ATOMS: atom_id res chain seq x y z
N MET A 1 -3.78 10.91 -14.72
CA MET A 1 -4.33 11.03 -13.35
C MET A 1 -5.79 10.60 -13.23
N LYS A 2 -6.70 11.02 -14.13
CA LYS A 2 -8.09 10.55 -14.10
C LYS A 2 -8.21 9.01 -14.17
N ASP A 3 -7.44 8.37 -15.04
CA ASP A 3 -7.47 6.91 -15.19
C ASP A 3 -6.92 6.18 -13.96
N VAL A 4 -5.86 6.70 -13.33
CA VAL A 4 -5.31 6.18 -12.07
C VAL A 4 -6.34 6.29 -10.95
N ARG A 5 -7.02 7.45 -10.83
CA ARG A 5 -8.10 7.62 -9.84
C ARG A 5 -9.23 6.64 -10.06
N LYS A 6 -9.65 6.46 -11.33
CA LYS A 6 -10.69 5.51 -11.69
C LYS A 6 -10.28 4.08 -11.32
N ALA A 7 -9.07 3.67 -11.67
CA ALA A 7 -8.55 2.34 -11.33
C ALA A 7 -8.53 2.08 -9.81
N LEU A 8 -8.21 3.08 -8.99
CA LEU A 8 -8.26 2.96 -7.53
C LEU A 8 -9.70 2.81 -7.01
N LEU A 9 -10.65 3.56 -7.57
CA LEU A 9 -12.06 3.44 -7.21
C LEU A 9 -12.67 2.11 -7.64
N ASP A 10 -12.31 1.62 -8.84
CA ASP A 10 -12.72 0.31 -9.35
C ASP A 10 -12.12 -0.85 -8.51
N ALA A 11 -11.05 -0.59 -7.76
CA ALA A 11 -10.42 -1.51 -6.81
C ALA A 11 -10.94 -1.35 -5.36
N ASP A 12 -12.13 -0.76 -5.17
CA ASP A 12 -12.78 -0.54 -3.88
C ASP A 12 -11.99 0.31 -2.87
N VAL A 13 -11.05 1.14 -3.34
CA VAL A 13 -10.35 2.10 -2.47
C VAL A 13 -11.28 3.25 -2.10
N ASN A 14 -11.24 3.66 -0.83
CA ASN A 14 -12.03 4.80 -0.35
C ASN A 14 -11.78 6.07 -1.18
N TYR A 15 -12.84 6.75 -1.59
CA TYR A 15 -12.76 7.95 -2.44
C TYR A 15 -11.82 9.03 -1.89
N LYS A 16 -11.83 9.29 -0.58
CA LYS A 16 -10.97 10.32 0.03
C LYS A 16 -9.49 9.94 -0.10
N VAL A 17 -9.18 8.66 0.10
CA VAL A 17 -7.82 8.10 -0.05
C VAL A 17 -7.37 8.18 -1.50
N ALA A 18 -8.20 7.69 -2.44
CA ALA A 18 -7.88 7.73 -3.86
C ALA A 18 -7.69 9.16 -4.39
N LYS A 19 -8.55 10.09 -3.95
CA LYS A 19 -8.42 11.51 -4.30
C LYS A 19 -7.10 12.07 -3.77
N GLY A 20 -6.84 11.95 -2.46
CA GLY A 20 -5.63 12.46 -1.81
C GLY A 20 -4.36 11.91 -2.48
N PHE A 21 -4.29 10.59 -2.66
CA PHE A 21 -3.19 9.93 -3.36
C PHE A 21 -2.90 10.54 -4.73
N THR A 22 -3.93 10.66 -5.59
CA THR A 22 -3.74 11.20 -6.94
C THR A 22 -3.40 12.69 -6.96
N ASP A 23 -3.82 13.46 -5.96
CA ASP A 23 -3.47 14.88 -5.84
C ASP A 23 -1.97 15.01 -5.44
N THR A 24 -1.49 14.21 -4.49
CA THR A 24 -0.08 14.16 -4.09
C THR A 24 0.85 13.70 -5.23
N VAL A 25 0.47 12.65 -5.97
CA VAL A 25 1.23 12.21 -7.16
C VAL A 25 1.32 13.35 -8.20
N LYS A 26 0.24 14.11 -8.40
CA LYS A 26 0.22 15.22 -9.35
C LYS A 26 1.18 16.33 -8.93
N GLU A 27 1.22 16.68 -7.65
CA GLU A 27 2.15 17.68 -7.12
C GLU A 27 3.61 17.23 -7.29
N LYS A 28 3.94 15.99 -6.93
CA LYS A 28 5.29 15.42 -7.09
C LYS A 28 5.73 15.36 -8.55
N ALA A 29 4.81 15.04 -9.47
CA ALA A 29 5.08 15.02 -10.91
C ALA A 29 5.35 16.42 -11.50
N LEU A 30 4.76 17.47 -10.93
CA LEU A 30 5.04 18.86 -11.34
C LEU A 30 6.34 19.40 -10.75
N GLY A 31 6.72 18.96 -9.55
CA GLY A 31 7.92 19.42 -8.84
C GLY A 31 9.23 18.72 -9.22
N GLN A 32 9.20 17.54 -9.85
CA GLN A 32 10.41 16.88 -10.33
C GLN A 32 10.82 17.43 -11.70
N ASN A 33 11.92 18.19 -11.72
CA ASN A 33 12.65 18.47 -12.95
C ASN A 33 13.00 17.13 -13.61
N VAL A 34 12.60 16.95 -14.87
CA VAL A 34 12.85 15.73 -15.64
C VAL A 34 14.35 15.46 -15.61
N LEU A 35 14.77 14.46 -14.82
CA LEU A 35 16.14 13.99 -14.81
C LEU A 35 16.49 13.67 -16.27
N THR A 36 17.49 14.35 -16.81
CA THR A 36 17.83 14.39 -18.25
C THR A 36 18.14 13.02 -18.87
N ALA A 37 18.24 11.97 -18.05
CA ALA A 37 18.57 10.60 -18.47
C ALA A 37 17.38 9.61 -18.48
N VAL A 38 16.19 9.97 -17.98
CA VAL A 38 15.06 9.02 -17.81
C VAL A 38 13.86 9.43 -18.66
N LYS A 39 13.23 8.45 -19.32
CA LYS A 39 12.01 8.68 -20.11
C LYS A 39 10.89 9.19 -19.19
N PRO A 40 10.11 10.23 -19.57
CA PRO A 40 9.04 10.78 -18.75
C PRO A 40 8.01 9.76 -18.26
N SER A 41 7.73 8.72 -19.05
CA SER A 41 6.82 7.63 -18.66
C SER A 41 7.37 6.79 -17.50
N GLN A 42 8.67 6.52 -17.46
CA GLN A 42 9.30 5.76 -16.36
C GLN A 42 9.35 6.60 -15.07
N LEU A 43 9.57 7.91 -15.18
CA LEU A 43 9.47 8.83 -14.05
C LEU A 43 8.07 8.81 -13.45
N MET A 44 7.02 8.86 -14.28
CA MET A 44 5.64 8.77 -13.81
C MET A 44 5.36 7.46 -13.07
N VAL A 45 5.80 6.32 -13.63
CA VAL A 45 5.64 5.01 -12.98
C VAL A 45 6.35 4.98 -11.62
N LYS A 46 7.57 5.52 -11.55
CA LYS A 46 8.32 5.60 -10.30
C LYS A 46 7.60 6.44 -9.26
N ILE A 47 7.11 7.63 -9.61
CA ILE A 47 6.39 8.51 -8.67
C ILE A 47 5.14 7.81 -8.12
N VAL A 48 4.37 7.15 -8.99
CA VAL A 48 3.18 6.39 -8.57
C VAL A 48 3.56 5.24 -7.64
N HIS A 49 4.61 4.48 -7.97
CA HIS A 49 5.10 3.38 -7.15
C HIS A 49 5.55 3.87 -5.77
N ASP A 50 6.41 4.89 -5.73
CA ASP A 50 6.96 5.42 -4.48
C ASP A 50 5.85 5.97 -3.56
N GLU A 51 4.84 6.62 -4.15
CA GLU A 51 3.67 7.09 -3.40
C GLU A 51 2.81 5.92 -2.89
N LEU A 52 2.64 4.84 -3.67
CA LEU A 52 1.90 3.66 -3.22
C LEU A 52 2.63 2.98 -2.07
N THR A 53 3.95 2.85 -2.15
CA THR A 53 4.78 2.30 -1.07
C THR A 53 4.63 3.14 0.20
N ALA A 54 4.68 4.46 0.10
CA ALA A 54 4.46 5.35 1.23
C ALA A 54 3.05 5.20 1.81
N LEU A 55 2.02 5.12 0.97
CA LEU A 55 0.63 4.91 1.40
C LEU A 55 0.43 3.59 2.15
N MET A 56 1.15 2.53 1.77
CA MET A 56 1.08 1.21 2.42
C MET A 56 1.83 1.12 3.75
N GLY A 57 2.50 2.19 4.17
CA GLY A 57 3.18 2.28 5.48
C GLY A 57 4.70 2.40 5.40
N GLY A 58 5.30 2.26 4.22
CA GLY A 58 6.73 2.51 3.96
C GLY A 58 7.72 1.52 4.60
N GLU A 59 7.39 0.98 5.76
CA GLU A 59 8.23 0.07 6.55
C GLU A 59 7.52 -1.27 6.77
N THR A 60 8.31 -2.32 6.87
CA THR A 60 7.79 -3.67 7.16
C THR A 60 7.75 -3.86 8.67
N ALA A 61 6.58 -4.19 9.21
CA ALA A 61 6.44 -4.58 10.61
C ALA A 61 6.78 -6.07 10.79
N GLU A 62 7.76 -6.38 11.63
CA GLU A 62 8.08 -7.76 11.99
C GLU A 62 7.11 -8.35 13.03
N LEU A 63 6.98 -9.67 13.03
CA LEU A 63 6.17 -10.39 14.02
C LEU A 63 7.00 -10.64 15.29
N VAL A 64 6.65 -9.96 16.38
CA VAL A 64 7.35 -10.05 17.67
C VAL A 64 6.79 -11.21 18.52
N LEU A 65 7.62 -12.21 18.83
CA LEU A 65 7.25 -13.42 19.60
C LEU A 65 8.14 -13.64 20.84
N GLU A 66 8.50 -12.56 21.53
CA GLU A 66 9.47 -12.62 22.64
C GLU A 66 8.93 -13.30 23.91
N SER A 67 7.61 -13.29 24.13
CA SER A 67 6.98 -13.87 25.31
C SER A 67 6.83 -15.40 25.22
N ARG A 68 6.87 -16.09 26.36
CA ARG A 68 6.69 -17.55 26.46
C ARG A 68 5.66 -17.91 27.54
N PRO A 69 4.42 -18.31 27.17
CA PRO A 69 3.92 -18.46 25.80
C PRO A 69 3.61 -17.10 25.14
N ALA A 70 3.86 -16.99 23.82
CA ALA A 70 3.41 -15.86 23.01
C ALA A 70 1.93 -16.05 22.65
N VAL A 71 1.11 -15.02 22.84
CA VAL A 71 -0.34 -15.05 22.55
C VAL A 71 -0.65 -14.04 21.47
N ILE A 72 -1.24 -14.51 20.36
CA ILE A 72 -1.63 -13.67 19.21
C ILE A 72 -3.16 -13.64 19.10
N LEU A 73 -3.75 -12.45 19.20
CA LEU A 73 -5.19 -12.26 19.00
C LEU A 73 -5.50 -11.98 17.53
N MET A 74 -6.33 -12.81 16.92
CA MET A 74 -6.82 -12.61 15.56
C MET A 74 -8.17 -11.88 15.57
N SER A 75 -8.20 -10.63 15.11
CA SER A 75 -9.41 -9.80 15.05
C SER A 75 -9.69 -9.29 13.63
N GLY A 76 -10.95 -9.00 13.32
CA GLY A 76 -11.40 -8.57 11.99
C GLY A 76 -12.88 -8.86 11.73
N LEU A 77 -13.42 -8.34 10.64
CA LEU A 77 -14.83 -8.47 10.27
C LEU A 77 -15.23 -9.93 9.97
N GLN A 78 -16.54 -10.23 10.00
CA GLN A 78 -17.05 -11.54 9.62
C GLN A 78 -16.64 -11.87 8.17
N GLY A 79 -16.16 -13.10 7.93
CA GLY A 79 -15.68 -13.49 6.61
C GLY A 79 -14.30 -12.96 6.21
N SER A 80 -13.59 -12.20 7.06
CA SER A 80 -12.26 -11.63 6.74
C SER A 80 -11.10 -12.64 6.69
N GLY A 81 -11.37 -13.94 6.79
CA GLY A 81 -10.35 -14.99 6.68
C GLY A 81 -9.54 -15.29 7.95
N LYS A 82 -9.96 -14.83 9.15
CA LYS A 82 -9.23 -15.03 10.43
C LYS A 82 -8.81 -16.48 10.66
N THR A 83 -9.72 -17.45 10.57
CA THR A 83 -9.44 -18.87 10.83
C THR A 83 -8.41 -19.44 9.84
N THR A 84 -8.57 -19.13 8.55
CA THR A 84 -7.64 -19.56 7.50
C THR A 84 -6.26 -18.95 7.69
N PHE A 85 -6.21 -17.67 8.07
CA PHE A 85 -4.95 -16.99 8.36
C PHE A 85 -4.25 -17.60 9.57
N SER A 86 -4.97 -17.88 10.66
CA SER A 86 -4.39 -18.55 11.84
C SER A 86 -3.72 -19.88 11.47
N GLY A 87 -4.37 -20.71 10.64
CA GLY A 87 -3.80 -21.99 10.20
C GLY A 87 -2.56 -21.83 9.33
N LYS A 88 -2.54 -20.84 8.44
CA LYS A 88 -1.36 -20.52 7.62
C LYS A 88 -0.21 -20.00 8.48
N LEU A 89 -0.50 -19.11 9.43
CA LEU A 89 0.48 -18.56 10.35
C LEU A 89 1.09 -19.66 11.22
N ALA A 90 0.27 -20.54 11.78
CA ALA A 90 0.73 -21.66 12.60
C ALA A 90 1.60 -22.68 11.84
N ARG A 91 1.45 -22.79 10.52
CA ARG A 91 2.33 -23.62 9.67
C ARG A 91 3.65 -22.93 9.31
N MET A 92 3.65 -21.59 9.29
CA MET A 92 4.80 -20.78 8.91
C MET A 92 5.77 -20.60 10.10
N LEU A 93 5.23 -20.54 11.31
CA LEU A 93 5.97 -20.53 12.58
C LEU A 93 6.45 -21.93 12.96
#